data_AF-A0ABD3VW74-F1
#
_entry.id   AF-A0ABD3VW74-F1
#
_cell.length_a   1.000
_cell.length_b   1.000
_cell.length_c   1.000
_cell.angle_alpha   90.00
_cell.angle_beta   90.00
_cell.angle_gamma   90.00
#
_symmetry.space_group_name_H-M   'P 1'
#
loop_
_entity.id
_entity.type
_entity.pdbx_description
1 polymer ?
#
loop_
_entity_poly.entity_id
_entity_poly.type
_entity_poly.pdbx_seq_one_letter_code
_entity_poly.pdbx_strand_id
1 'polypeptide(L)' 'ICQLPKVIGPCYAYKKRYYFKKETGKCRAFYYGGCLGNENNFRSRSSCRKRCERKKDD' A
#
# COMPACT_ATOMS: atom_id res chain seq x y z
N ILE A 1 7.42 4.01 6.17
CA ILE A 1 6.26 3.73 5.28
C ILE A 1 6.50 2.58 4.30
N CYS A 2 7.33 2.73 3.25
CA CYS A 2 7.42 1.73 2.16
C CYS A 2 8.02 0.36 2.55
N GLN A 3 8.57 0.23 3.76
CA GLN A 3 9.10 -1.03 4.28
C GLN A 3 8.11 -1.76 5.22
N LEU A 4 7.00 -1.10 5.58
CA LEU A 4 5.99 -1.68 6.47
C LEU A 4 5.18 -2.76 5.75
N PRO A 5 4.69 -3.81 6.44
CA PRO A 5 3.82 -4.80 5.83
C PRO A 5 2.45 -4.20 5.48
N LYS A 6 1.68 -4.86 4.61
CA LYS A 6 0.24 -4.57 4.48
C LYS A 6 -0.48 -5.00 5.75
N VAL A 7 -1.43 -4.21 6.23
CA VAL A 7 -2.27 -4.54 7.39
C VAL A 7 -3.74 -4.41 7.01
N ILE A 8 -4.48 -5.52 7.11
CA ILE A 8 -5.93 -5.55 6.83
C ILE A 8 -6.67 -4.85 7.97
N GLY A 9 -6.29 -5.09 9.23
CA GLY A 9 -7.02 -4.61 10.40
C GLY A 9 -8.28 -5.43 10.68
N PRO A 10 -8.90 -5.27 11.86
CA PRO A 10 -9.98 -6.15 12.32
C PRO A 10 -11.37 -5.78 11.80
N CYS A 11 -11.54 -4.60 11.21
CA CYS A 11 -12.84 -4.18 10.67
C CYS A 11 -13.17 -4.86 9.33
N TYR A 12 -14.44 -4.79 8.90
CA TYR A 12 -14.98 -5.55 7.75
C TYR A 12 -15.50 -4.67 6.61
N ALA A 13 -14.92 -3.48 6.39
CA ALA A 13 -15.37 -2.55 5.34
C ALA A 13 -14.81 -2.86 3.94
N TYR A 14 -13.89 -3.82 3.81
CA TYR A 14 -13.30 -4.30 2.54
C TYR A 14 -12.90 -3.19 1.54
N LYS A 15 -12.21 -2.16 2.03
CA LYS A 15 -11.81 -1.01 1.20
C LYS A 15 -10.62 -1.38 0.32
N LYS A 16 -10.78 -1.27 -1.01
CA LYS A 16 -9.65 -1.40 -1.94
C LYS A 16 -8.61 -0.30 -1.66
N ARG A 17 -7.39 -0.72 -1.34
CA ARG A 17 -6.25 0.15 -1.06
C ARG A 17 -5.00 -0.40 -1.77
N TYR A 18 -3.92 0.37 -1.73
CA TYR A 18 -2.65 0.01 -2.33
C TYR A 18 -1.55 0.02 -1.28
N TYR A 19 -0.63 -0.93 -1.36
CA TYR A 19 0.58 -0.97 -0.54
C TYR A 19 1.79 -1.20 -1.44
N PHE A 20 2.96 -0.77 -1.00
CA PHE A 20 4.21 -1.08 -1.66
C PHE A 20 4.69 -2.47 -1.25
N LYS A 21 4.86 -3.37 -2.23
CA LYS A 21 5.40 -4.72 -2.03
C LYS A 21 6.90 -4.71 -2.30
N LYS A 22 7.69 -4.60 -1.22
CA LYS A 22 9.16 -4.44 -1.25
C LYS A 22 9.88 -5.52 -2.06
N GLU A 23 9.40 -6.76 -1.99
CA GLU A 23 9.99 -7.93 -2.65
C GLU A 23 9.96 -7.79 -4.18
N THR A 24 8.97 -7.06 -4.70
CA THR A 24 8.81 -6.83 -6.14
C THR A 24 9.14 -5.41 -6.56
N GLY A 25 9.42 -4.53 -5.60
CA GLY A 25 9.57 -3.08 -5.83
C GLY A 25 8.33 -2.42 -6.46
N LYS A 26 7.12 -2.96 -6.26
CA LYS A 26 5.90 -2.51 -6.96
C LYS A 26 4.73 -2.28 -6.02
N CYS A 27 3.93 -1.28 -6.32
CA CYS A 27 2.65 -1.03 -5.67
C CYS A 27 1.59 -2.05 -6.12
N ARG A 28 0.95 -2.70 -5.16
CA ARG A 28 -0.07 -3.75 -5.34
C ARG A 28 -1.34 -3.40 -4.58
N ALA A 29 -2.48 -3.86 -5.09
CA ALA A 29 -3.76 -3.68 -4.41
C ALA A 29 -3.91 -4.69 -3.27
N PHE A 30 -4.65 -4.32 -2.23
CA PHE A 30 -5.11 -5.19 -1.16
C PHE A 30 -6.43 -4.67 -0.57
N TYR A 31 -7.12 -5.51 0.20
CA TYR A 31 -8.31 -5.10 0.95
C TYR A 31 -7.92 -4.67 2.36
N TYR A 32 -8.31 -3.45 2.71
CA TYR A 32 -8.19 -2.89 4.05
C TYR A 32 -9.54 -2.96 4.76
N GLY A 33 -9.56 -3.56 5.94
CA GLY A 33 -10.73 -3.73 6.79
C GLY A 33 -11.37 -2.42 7.23
N GLY A 34 -10.64 -1.29 7.20
CA GLY A 34 -11.19 0.04 7.41
C GLY A 34 -10.75 0.71 8.71
N CYS A 35 -10.15 -0.04 9.65
CA CYS A 35 -9.58 0.47 10.89
C CYS A 35 -8.24 -0.21 11.22
N LEU A 36 -7.44 0.43 12.08
CA LEU A 36 -6.18 -0.11 12.65
C LEU A 36 -5.19 -0.67 11.61
N GLY A 37 -5.09 0.01 10.46
CA GLY A 37 -4.03 -0.24 9.48
C GLY A 37 -2.71 0.44 9.86
N ASN A 38 -1.78 0.51 8.90
CA ASN A 38 -0.57 1.32 9.02
C ASN A 38 -0.41 2.25 7.80
N GLU A 39 0.68 3.01 7.76
CA GLU A 39 0.93 4.00 6.72
C GLU A 39 1.23 3.42 5.33
N ASN A 40 1.57 2.13 5.20
CA ASN A 40 1.71 1.48 3.88
C ASN A 40 0.32 1.11 3.31
N ASN A 41 -0.54 2.13 3.22
CA ASN A 41 -1.94 2.02 2.86
C ASN A 41 -2.37 3.31 2.12
N PHE A 42 -2.37 3.23 0.79
CA PHE A 42 -2.64 4.34 -0.11
C PHE A 42 -4.01 4.20 -0.76
N ARG A 43 -4.70 5.32 -0.97
CA ARG A 43 -6.01 5.35 -1.65
C ARG A 43 -5.93 5.04 -3.15
N SER A 44 -4.78 5.28 -3.78
CA SER A 44 -4.60 5.07 -5.22
C SER A 44 -3.25 4.44 -5.53
N ARG A 45 -3.18 3.71 -6.65
CA ARG A 45 -1.90 3.15 -7.11
C ARG A 45 -0.87 4.25 -7.35
N SER A 46 -1.29 5.35 -7.99
CA SER A 46 -0.42 6.50 -8.30
C SER A 46 0.20 7.11 -7.04
N SER A 47 -0.57 7.31 -5.97
CA SER A 47 -0.01 7.85 -4.71
C SER A 47 1.01 6.91 -4.07
N CYS A 48 0.77 5.59 -4.09
CA CYS A 48 1.75 4.60 -3.67
C CYS A 48 3.03 4.67 -4.51
N ARG A 49 2.88 4.71 -5.85
CA ARG A 49 4.03 4.76 -6.77
C ARG A 49 4.88 6.00 -6.53
N LYS A 50 4.25 7.18 -6.53
CA LYS A 50 4.92 8.46 -6.27
C LYS A 50 5.67 8.47 -4.94
N ARG A 51 5.16 7.78 -3.92
CA ARG A 51 5.79 7.74 -2.60
C ARG A 51 6.90 6.69 -2.48
N CYS A 52 6.77 5.55 -3.14
CA CYS A 52 7.59 4.36 -2.84
C CYS A 52 8.31 3.73 -4.03
N GLU A 53 7.81 3.87 -5.27
CA GLU A 53 8.52 3.40 -6.45
C GLU A 53 9.56 4.46 -6.82
N ARG A 54 10.85 4.11 -6.76
CA ARG A 54 11.90 4.98 -7.31
C ARG A 54 11.79 4.98 -8.83
N LYS A 55 11.94 6.14 -9.46
CA LYS A 55 12.18 6.19 -10.91
C LYS A 55 13.51 5.49 -11.16
N LYS A 56 13.54 4.55 -12.11
CA LYS A 56 14.81 4.24 -12.76
C LYS A 56 15.01 5.42 -13.69
N ASP A 57 15.88 6.34 -13.32
CA ASP A 57 16.46 7.28 -14.28
C ASP A 57 17.25 6.42 -15.27
N ASP A 58 16.85 6.50 -16.54
CA ASP A 58 17.58 5.98 -17.70
C ASP A 58 18.32 7.15 -18.32
#